data_AF-A0A2V2YAQ0-F1
#
_entry.id   AF-A0A2V2YAQ0-F1
#
_cell.length_a   1.000
_cell.length_b   1.000
_cell.length_c   1.000
_cell.angle_alpha   90.00
_cell.angle_beta   90.00
_cell.angle_gamma   90.00
#
_symmetry.space_group_name_H-M   'P 1'
#
loop_
_entity.id
_entity.type
_entity.pdbx_description
1 polymer ?
#
loop_
_entity_poly.entity_id
_entity_poly.type
_entity_poly.pdbx_seq_one_letter_code
_entity_poly.pdbx_strand_id
1 'polypeptide(L)'
;MDGYLLLVVVHVMAAIIGIGPTYFSPVLLRSGQTTEQLRISFRLGAILELFPKIGGSLAVLSGIALVIIGDYQFKDVWIYCSLAIYVLIQMLVIGFAAPRQKKVFNWLFDQAAASQSSASPPGDYNALLSQVRTIHYVATLLGIALFVLMIVKPTL
;
A
#
# COMPACT_ATOMS: atom_id res chain seq x y z
N MET A 1 14.92 6.65 27.89
CA MET A 1 14.59 5.57 26.93
C MET A 1 15.90 5.00 26.44
N ASP A 2 16.10 3.71 26.61
CA ASP A 2 17.21 2.97 26.01
C ASP A 2 17.14 3.09 24.47
N GLY A 3 18.31 3.19 23.81
CA GLY A 3 18.38 3.42 22.37
C GLY A 3 17.73 2.32 21.53
N TYR A 4 17.69 1.10 22.07
CA TYR A 4 17.02 -0.04 21.45
C TYR A 4 15.49 0.13 21.44
N LEU A 5 14.87 0.46 22.57
CA LEU A 5 13.43 0.74 22.63
C LEU A 5 13.02 1.89 21.70
N LEU A 6 13.84 2.95 21.61
CA LEU A 6 13.59 4.03 20.66
C LEU A 6 13.57 3.52 19.21
N LEU A 7 14.52 2.65 18.84
CA LEU A 7 14.58 2.06 17.52
C LEU A 7 13.37 1.17 17.21
N VAL A 8 12.90 0.39 18.19
CA VAL A 8 11.66 -0.40 18.08
C VAL A 8 10.46 0.52 17.83
N VAL A 9 10.32 1.60 18.60
CA VAL A 9 9.23 2.56 18.41
C VAL A 9 9.29 3.17 17.02
N VAL A 10 10.47 3.62 16.56
CA VAL A 10 10.65 4.16 15.21
C VAL A 10 10.25 3.14 14.15
N HIS A 11 10.66 1.88 14.30
CA HIS A 11 10.34 0.82 13.35
C HIS A 11 8.83 0.56 13.25
N VAL A 12 8.16 0.40 14.38
CA VAL A 12 6.71 0.14 14.44
C VAL A 12 5.93 1.34 13.88
N MET A 13 6.30 2.56 14.28
CA MET A 13 5.65 3.77 13.76
C MET A 13 5.86 3.94 12.26
N ALA A 14 7.07 3.67 11.75
CA ALA A 14 7.35 3.70 10.32
C ALA A 14 6.52 2.67 9.55
N ALA A 15 6.37 1.45 10.08
CA ALA A 15 5.54 0.42 9.48
C ALA A 15 4.04 0.80 9.46
N ILE A 16 3.51 1.34 10.56
CA ILE A 16 2.13 1.84 10.66
C ILE A 16 1.88 2.95 9.64
N ILE A 17 2.76 3.94 9.59
CA ILE A 17 2.64 5.08 8.67
C ILE A 17 2.80 4.62 7.21
N GLY A 18 3.73 3.70 6.94
CA GLY A 18 4.00 3.19 5.60
C GLY A 18 2.86 2.36 5.03
N ILE A 19 2.26 1.47 5.83
CA ILE A 19 1.23 0.53 5.38
C ILE A 19 -0.19 1.11 5.55
N GLY A 20 -0.37 2.04 6.49
CA GLY A 20 -1.64 2.71 6.80
C GLY A 20 -2.51 3.09 5.59
N PRO A 21 -1.96 3.73 4.54
CA PRO A 21 -2.70 4.07 3.33
C PRO A 21 -3.41 2.91 2.63
N THR A 22 -2.88 1.69 2.74
CA THR A 22 -3.47 0.49 2.11
C THR A 22 -4.85 0.15 2.69
N TYR A 23 -5.17 0.62 3.90
CA TYR A 23 -6.51 0.45 4.50
C TYR A 23 -7.54 1.42 3.92
N PHE A 24 -7.09 2.55 3.37
CA PHE A 24 -7.97 3.56 2.77
C PHE A 24 -8.28 3.27 1.30
N SER A 25 -7.39 2.59 0.57
CA SER A 25 -7.54 2.34 -0.86
C SER A 25 -8.86 1.64 -1.25
N PRO A 26 -9.35 0.62 -0.53
CA PRO A 26 -10.67 0.02 -0.79
C PRO A 26 -11.84 0.99 -0.62
N VAL A 27 -11.74 1.90 0.35
CA VAL A 27 -12.77 2.92 0.64
C VAL A 27 -12.75 4.01 -0.43
N LEU A 28 -11.55 4.45 -0.82
CA LEU A 28 -11.36 5.47 -1.84
C LEU A 28 -11.80 5.01 -3.23
N LEU A 29 -11.64 3.72 -3.54
CA LEU A 29 -11.98 3.13 -4.84
C LEU A 29 -13.21 2.22 -4.75
N ARG A 30 -14.25 2.65 -4.02
CA ARG A 30 -15.50 1.89 -3.89
C ARG A 30 -16.28 1.83 -5.20
N SER A 31 -17.12 0.81 -5.35
CA SER A 31 -18.04 0.71 -6.49
C SER A 31 -19.10 1.82 -6.49
N GLY A 32 -19.62 2.15 -7.67
CA GLY A 32 -20.72 3.11 -7.82
C GLY A 32 -20.32 4.60 -7.73
N GLN A 33 -19.02 4.91 -7.79
CA GLN A 33 -18.55 6.29 -7.82
C GLN A 33 -18.84 6.96 -9.16
N THR A 34 -19.16 8.25 -9.12
CA THR A 34 -19.19 9.08 -10.33
C THR A 34 -17.77 9.36 -10.82
N THR A 35 -17.63 9.77 -12.08
CA THR A 35 -16.37 10.17 -12.71
C THR A 35 -15.61 11.22 -11.89
N GLU A 36 -16.30 12.24 -11.38
CA GLU A 36 -15.69 13.29 -10.55
C GLU A 36 -15.25 12.79 -9.17
N GLN A 37 -16.06 11.93 -8.52
CA GLN A 37 -15.67 11.31 -7.26
C GLN A 37 -14.41 10.48 -7.41
N LEU A 38 -14.31 9.71 -8.49
CA LEU A 38 -13.17 8.86 -8.74
C LEU A 38 -11.90 9.66 -9.09
N ARG A 39 -12.04 10.79 -9.80
CA ARG A 39 -10.96 11.75 -10.01
C ARG A 39 -10.38 12.28 -8.69
N ILE A 40 -11.26 12.64 -7.75
CA ILE A 40 -10.84 13.08 -6.40
C ILE A 40 -10.13 11.92 -5.68
N SER A 41 -10.70 10.72 -5.71
CA SER A 41 -10.10 9.53 -5.10
C SER A 41 -8.71 9.21 -5.64
N PHE A 42 -8.48 9.33 -6.95
CA PHE A 42 -7.15 9.10 -7.51
C PHE A 42 -6.15 10.19 -7.14
N ARG A 43 -6.56 11.45 -7.06
CA ARG A 43 -5.68 12.52 -6.55
C ARG A 43 -5.26 12.27 -5.10
N LEU A 44 -6.20 11.85 -4.26
CA LEU A 44 -5.90 11.50 -2.87
C LEU A 44 -5.03 10.23 -2.79
N GLY A 45 -5.31 9.24 -3.64
CA GLY A 45 -4.49 8.03 -3.78
C GLY A 45 -3.03 8.34 -4.11
N ALA A 46 -2.77 9.26 -5.05
CA ALA A 46 -1.41 9.66 -5.41
C ALA A 46 -0.63 10.30 -4.24
N ILE A 47 -1.31 11.07 -3.39
CA ILE A 47 -0.70 11.62 -2.16
C ILE A 47 -0.41 10.50 -1.17
N LEU A 48 -1.35 9.57 -1.01
CA LEU A 48 -1.25 8.42 -0.12
C LEU A 48 -0.14 7.44 -0.52
N GLU A 49 0.27 7.39 -1.79
CA GLU A 49 1.43 6.59 -2.24
C GLU A 49 2.78 7.10 -1.73
N LEU A 50 2.87 8.32 -1.19
CA LEU A 50 4.11 8.85 -0.63
C LEU A 50 4.49 8.15 0.68
N PHE A 51 3.48 7.81 1.48
CA PHE A 51 3.63 7.15 2.77
C PHE A 51 4.34 5.79 2.69
N PRO A 52 3.96 4.81 1.83
CA PRO A 52 4.68 3.55 1.70
C PRO A 52 6.10 3.72 1.15
N LYS A 53 6.38 4.79 0.38
CA LYS A 53 7.74 5.09 -0.12
C LYS A 53 8.64 5.56 1.00
N ILE A 54 8.16 6.47 1.87
CA ILE A 54 8.94 7.02 2.98
C ILE A 54 8.89 6.09 4.19
N GLY A 55 7.70 5.87 4.76
CA GLY A 55 7.48 5.05 5.95
C GLY A 55 7.89 3.60 5.74
N GLY A 56 7.62 3.03 4.56
CA GLY A 56 8.06 1.67 4.23
C GLY A 56 9.59 1.56 4.18
N SER A 57 10.29 2.50 3.53
CA SER A 57 11.75 2.51 3.50
C SER A 57 12.35 2.65 4.90
N LEU A 58 11.78 3.56 5.71
CA LEU A 58 12.18 3.72 7.12
C LEU A 58 11.94 2.44 7.92
N ALA A 59 10.83 1.74 7.71
CA ALA A 59 10.54 0.47 8.38
C ALA A 59 11.58 -0.61 8.01
N VAL A 60 11.97 -0.71 6.74
CA VAL A 60 13.02 -1.65 6.31
C VAL A 60 14.37 -1.31 6.94
N LEU A 61 14.79 -0.05 6.86
CA LEU A 61 16.10 0.38 7.39
C LEU A 61 16.18 0.19 8.91
N SER A 62 15.15 0.60 9.64
CA SER A 62 15.06 0.40 11.09
C SER A 62 14.93 -1.08 11.46
N GLY A 63 14.27 -1.90 10.65
CA GLY A 63 14.16 -3.35 10.84
C GLY A 63 15.52 -4.04 10.70
N ILE A 64 16.30 -3.67 9.68
CA ILE A 64 17.68 -4.15 9.50
C ILE A 64 18.55 -3.73 10.70
N ALA A 65 18.44 -2.48 11.15
CA ALA A 65 19.15 -2.01 12.33
C ALA A 65 18.80 -2.80 13.60
N LEU A 66 17.52 -3.17 13.79
CA LEU A 66 17.09 -4.01 14.92
C LEU A 66 17.69 -5.42 14.88
N VAL A 67 17.86 -6.01 13.70
CA VAL A 67 18.48 -7.32 13.55
C VAL A 67 19.99 -7.27 13.82
N ILE A 68 20.67 -6.18 13.41
CA ILE A 68 22.11 -6.02 13.63
C ILE A 68 22.43 -5.73 15.11
N ILE A 69 21.61 -4.91 15.77
CA ILE A 69 21.85 -4.45 17.15
C ILE A 69 21.26 -5.42 18.18
N GLY A 70 20.13 -6.06 17.86
CA GLY A 70 19.48 -7.02 18.74
C GLY A 70 20.13 -8.41 18.67
N ASP A 71 19.69 -9.29 19.55
CA ASP A 71 20.09 -10.71 19.56
C ASP A 71 19.26 -11.56 18.57
N TYR A 72 18.58 -10.92 17.62
CA TYR A 72 17.79 -11.61 16.61
C TYR A 72 18.73 -12.25 15.60
N GLN A 73 18.76 -13.58 15.61
CA GLN A 73 19.43 -14.33 14.56
C GLN A 73 18.58 -14.22 13.29
N PHE A 74 19.21 -14.02 12.14
CA PHE A 74 18.56 -14.15 10.82
C PHE A 74 17.93 -15.54 10.59
N LYS A 75 17.91 -16.46 11.54
CA LYS A 75 17.21 -17.75 11.46
C LYS A 75 15.73 -17.67 11.84
N ASP A 76 15.29 -16.53 12.37
CA ASP A 76 13.90 -16.31 12.75
C ASP A 76 13.00 -16.25 11.50
N VAL A 77 12.21 -17.30 11.29
CA VAL A 77 11.30 -17.45 10.14
C VAL A 77 10.37 -16.25 9.98
N TRP A 78 9.93 -15.65 11.09
CA TRP A 78 9.06 -14.48 11.07
C TRP A 78 9.72 -13.26 10.38
N ILE A 79 11.04 -13.08 10.48
CA ILE A 79 11.75 -11.95 9.84
C ILE A 79 11.60 -12.07 8.32
N TYR A 80 11.89 -13.26 7.78
CA TYR A 80 11.79 -13.50 6.34
C TYR A 80 10.36 -13.43 5.84
N CYS A 81 9.41 -14.02 6.56
CA CYS A 81 8.00 -13.95 6.21
C CYS A 81 7.50 -12.49 6.21
N SER A 82 7.84 -11.69 7.23
CA SER A 82 7.48 -10.27 7.28
C SER A 82 8.09 -9.51 6.10
N LEU A 83 9.38 -9.71 5.83
CA LEU A 83 10.05 -9.02 4.73
C LEU A 83 9.46 -9.41 3.36
N ALA A 84 9.17 -10.69 3.15
CA ALA A 84 8.55 -11.19 1.93
C ALA A 84 7.15 -10.59 1.71
N ILE A 85 6.30 -10.58 2.76
CA ILE A 85 4.98 -9.95 2.72
C ILE A 85 5.10 -8.46 2.39
N TYR A 86 6.02 -7.76 3.04
CA TYR A 86 6.26 -6.33 2.80
C TYR A 86 6.66 -6.06 1.34
N VAL A 87 7.62 -6.81 0.80
CA VAL A 87 8.05 -6.67 -0.61
C VAL A 87 6.89 -6.97 -1.56
N LEU A 88 6.08 -7.98 -1.27
CA LEU A 88 4.90 -8.32 -2.07
C LEU A 88 3.87 -7.19 -2.07
N ILE A 89 3.60 -6.57 -0.93
CA ILE A 89 2.73 -5.38 -0.84
C ILE A 89 3.27 -4.25 -1.73
N GLN A 90 4.56 -3.94 -1.64
CA GLN A 90 5.17 -2.87 -2.45
C GLN A 90 5.10 -3.17 -3.94
N MET A 91 5.34 -4.41 -4.35
CA MET A 91 5.21 -4.87 -5.73
C MET A 91 3.76 -4.72 -6.23
N LEU A 92 2.78 -5.13 -5.42
CA LEU A 92 1.36 -5.03 -5.77
C LEU A 92 0.90 -3.56 -5.88
N VAL A 93 1.22 -2.73 -4.91
CA VAL A 93 0.73 -1.34 -4.87
C VAL A 93 1.50 -0.45 -5.86
N ILE A 94 2.83 -0.38 -5.74
CA ILE A 94 3.64 0.52 -6.57
C ILE A 94 3.88 -0.08 -7.95
N GLY A 95 4.16 -1.39 -8.04
CA GLY A 95 4.48 -2.04 -9.31
C GLY A 95 3.27 -2.31 -10.19
N PHE A 96 2.10 -2.60 -9.61
CA PHE A 96 0.93 -3.06 -10.36
C PHE A 96 -0.30 -2.15 -10.25
N ALA A 97 -0.64 -1.63 -9.07
CA ALA A 97 -1.81 -0.77 -8.92
C ALA A 97 -1.54 0.64 -9.47
N ALA A 98 -0.45 1.30 -9.07
CA ALA A 98 -0.16 2.68 -9.47
C ALA A 98 -0.11 2.91 -11.00
N PRO A 99 0.53 2.06 -11.82
CA PRO A 99 0.53 2.24 -13.27
C PRO A 99 -0.87 2.08 -13.88
N ARG A 100 -1.67 1.12 -13.37
CA ARG A 100 -3.05 0.92 -13.83
C ARG A 100 -3.94 2.09 -13.42
N GLN A 101 -3.78 2.60 -12.21
CA GLN A 101 -4.49 3.81 -11.74
C GLN A 101 -4.18 5.02 -12.61
N LYS A 102 -2.91 5.21 -12.99
CA LYS A 102 -2.51 6.30 -13.89
C LYS A 102 -3.18 6.18 -15.26
N LYS A 103 -3.31 4.97 -15.82
CA LYS A 103 -4.04 4.74 -17.07
C LYS A 103 -5.52 5.13 -16.95
N VAL A 104 -6.17 4.70 -15.87
CA VAL A 104 -7.58 5.02 -15.57
C VAL A 104 -7.76 6.53 -15.39
N PHE A 105 -6.85 7.18 -14.65
CA PHE A 105 -6.85 8.62 -14.43
C PHE A 105 -6.69 9.41 -15.72
N ASN A 106 -5.70 9.08 -16.56
CA ASN A 106 -5.48 9.77 -17.82
C ASN A 106 -6.71 9.70 -18.73
N TRP A 107 -7.34 8.52 -18.85
CA TRP A 107 -8.57 8.36 -19.61
C TRP A 107 -9.72 9.25 -19.07
N LEU A 108 -9.86 9.36 -17.75
CA LEU A 108 -10.86 10.24 -17.11
C LEU A 108 -10.61 11.73 -17.39
N PHE A 109 -9.37 12.14 -17.63
CA PHE A 109 -9.03 13.52 -17.97
C PHE A 109 -9.11 13.80 -19.46
N ASP A 110 -8.69 12.86 -20.31
CA ASP A 110 -8.77 12.97 -21.76
C ASP A 110 -10.23 13.06 -22.23
N GLN A 111 -11.15 12.30 -21.62
CA GLN A 111 -12.58 12.43 -21.92
C GLN A 111 -13.20 13.75 -21.47
N ALA A 112 -12.73 14.31 -20.35
CA ALA A 112 -13.25 15.58 -19.86
C ALA A 112 -12.86 16.77 -20.76
N ALA A 113 -11.74 16.65 -21.49
CA ALA A 113 -11.31 17.63 -22.49
C ALA A 113 -12.06 17.53 -23.83
N ALA A 114 -12.64 16.36 -24.15
CA ALA A 114 -13.27 16.09 -25.44
C ALA A 114 -14.73 16.58 -25.59
N SER A 115 -15.34 17.14 -24.53
CA SER A 115 -16.72 17.67 -24.50
C SER A 115 -17.86 16.65 -24.73
N GLN A 116 -18.84 16.66 -23.82
CA GLN A 116 -20.24 16.22 -24.00
C GLN A 116 -20.55 14.82 -24.55
N SER A 117 -19.93 13.76 -24.05
CA SER A 117 -20.59 12.45 -24.21
C SER A 117 -20.67 11.70 -22.89
N SER A 118 -21.91 11.37 -22.54
CA SER A 118 -22.35 10.20 -21.78
C SER A 118 -21.89 8.88 -22.43
N ALA A 119 -20.67 8.85 -22.98
CA ALA A 119 -20.04 7.65 -23.48
C ALA A 119 -19.79 6.76 -22.27
N SER A 120 -20.49 5.64 -22.24
CA SER A 120 -20.27 4.61 -21.23
C SER A 120 -18.79 4.25 -21.20
N PRO A 121 -18.19 4.02 -20.02
CA PRO A 121 -16.80 3.61 -19.94
C PRO A 121 -16.58 2.40 -20.87
N PRO A 122 -15.53 2.37 -21.72
CA PRO A 122 -15.20 1.21 -22.53
C PRO A 122 -15.15 -0.02 -21.62
N GLY A 123 -15.53 -1.21 -22.11
CA GLY A 123 -15.54 -2.44 -21.30
C GLY A 123 -14.22 -2.68 -20.53
N ASP A 124 -13.10 -2.24 -21.11
CA ASP A 124 -11.76 -2.31 -20.51
C ASP A 124 -11.59 -1.44 -19.26
N TYR A 125 -12.32 -0.33 -19.14
CA TYR A 125 -12.22 0.60 -18.02
C TYR A 125 -12.70 -0.03 -16.71
N ASN A 126 -13.90 -0.62 -16.73
CA ASN A 126 -14.48 -1.25 -15.54
C ASN A 126 -13.66 -2.47 -15.12
N ALA A 127 -13.11 -3.21 -16.09
CA ALA A 127 -12.18 -4.30 -15.85
C ALA A 127 -10.89 -3.80 -15.18
N LEU A 128 -10.25 -2.75 -15.70
CA LEU A 128 -9.05 -2.15 -15.11
C LEU A 128 -9.29 -1.63 -13.69
N LEU A 129 -10.39 -0.92 -13.47
CA LEU A 129 -10.75 -0.41 -12.16
C LEU A 129 -11.00 -1.56 -11.17
N SER A 130 -11.65 -2.65 -11.61
CA SER A 130 -11.85 -3.84 -10.79
C SER A 130 -10.55 -4.52 -10.40
N GLN A 131 -9.58 -4.64 -11.32
CA GLN A 131 -8.26 -5.19 -11.03
C GLN A 131 -7.52 -4.33 -10.00
N VAL A 132 -7.54 -3.01 -10.15
CA VAL A 132 -6.95 -2.08 -9.18
C VAL A 132 -7.57 -2.28 -7.80
N ARG A 133 -8.90 -2.38 -7.70
CA ARG A 133 -9.57 -2.64 -6.42
C ARG A 133 -9.13 -3.95 -5.80
N THR A 134 -9.12 -5.04 -6.57
CA THR A 134 -8.70 -6.36 -6.09
C THR A 134 -7.27 -6.33 -5.57
N ILE A 135 -6.34 -5.69 -6.29
CA ILE A 135 -4.96 -5.52 -5.84
C ILE A 135 -4.90 -4.81 -4.49
N HIS A 136 -5.67 -3.74 -4.31
CA HIS A 136 -5.72 -3.02 -3.04
C HIS A 136 -6.31 -3.85 -1.90
N TYR A 137 -7.38 -4.62 -2.14
CA TYR A 137 -7.91 -5.55 -1.12
C TYR A 137 -6.88 -6.59 -0.69
N VAL A 138 -6.15 -7.17 -1.64
CA VAL A 138 -5.07 -8.11 -1.35
C VAL A 138 -3.96 -7.43 -0.55
N ALA A 139 -3.55 -6.21 -0.94
CA ALA A 139 -2.55 -5.44 -0.20
C ALA A 139 -2.99 -5.13 1.24
N THR A 140 -4.26 -4.78 1.45
CA THR A 140 -4.85 -4.57 2.78
C THR A 140 -4.75 -5.84 3.62
N LEU A 141 -5.16 -6.99 3.07
CA LEU A 141 -5.12 -8.27 3.77
C LEU A 141 -3.69 -8.67 4.17
N LEU A 142 -2.74 -8.49 3.24
CA LEU A 142 -1.32 -8.71 3.50
C LEU A 142 -0.77 -7.75 4.56
N GLY A 143 -1.23 -6.50 4.59
CA GLY A 143 -0.87 -5.52 5.63
C GLY A 143 -1.32 -5.95 7.02
N ILE A 144 -2.53 -6.51 7.14
CA ILE A 144 -3.03 -7.09 8.39
C ILE A 144 -2.15 -8.27 8.81
N ALA A 145 -1.89 -9.20 7.89
CA ALA A 145 -1.04 -10.36 8.15
C ALA A 145 0.37 -9.94 8.60
N LEU A 146 0.93 -8.89 8.01
CA LEU A 146 2.21 -8.33 8.42
C LEU A 146 2.18 -7.83 9.87
N PHE A 147 1.16 -7.06 10.26
CA PHE A 147 1.06 -6.56 11.63
C PHE A 147 0.84 -7.68 12.65
N VAL A 148 0.03 -8.68 12.31
CA VAL A 148 -0.12 -9.88 13.15
C VAL A 148 1.25 -10.52 13.37
N LEU A 149 2.04 -10.70 12.30
CA LEU A 149 3.38 -11.28 12.40
C LEU A 149 4.34 -10.40 13.22
N MET A 150 4.21 -9.07 13.14
CA MET A 150 5.01 -8.14 13.95
C MET A 150 4.67 -8.18 15.44
N ILE A 151 3.41 -8.46 15.80
CA ILE A 151 2.92 -8.50 17.18
C ILE A 151 3.17 -9.85 17.83
N VAL A 152 2.98 -10.95 17.09
CA VAL A 152 3.00 -12.33 17.63
C VAL A 152 4.41 -12.88 17.87
N LYS A 153 5.48 -12.21 17.37
CA LYS A 153 6.88 -12.60 17.61
C LYS A 153 7.13 -12.95 19.10
N PRO A 154 7.99 -13.92 19.45
CA PRO A 154 8.09 -15.31 19.03
C PRO A 154 7.26 -16.20 19.99
N THR A 155 5.94 -16.16 19.86
CA THR A 155 5.05 -17.21 20.42
C THR A 155 4.77 -18.33 19.41
N LEU A 156 5.45 -18.28 18.25
CA LEU A 156 5.43 -19.25 17.15
C LEU A 156 6.83 -19.83 16.95
#